data_AF-A0AAV3VXR3-F1
#
_entry.id   AF-A0AAV3VXR3-F1
#
_cell.length_a   1.000
_cell.length_b   1.000
_cell.length_c   1.000
_cell.angle_alpha   90.00
_cell.angle_beta   90.00
_cell.angle_gamma   90.00
#
_symmetry.space_group_name_H-M   'P 1'
#
loop_
_entity.id
_entity.type
_entity.pdbx_description
1 polymer ?
#
loop_
_entity_poly.entity_id
_entity_poly.type
_entity_poly.pdbx_seq_one_letter_code
_entity_poly.pdbx_strand_id
1 'polypeptide(L)'
;MGVIKIQQYDYPWSAESFIKHLQVFGFTLIALSMLYLVAANWFMLPQAIQLAIPQLLLFLSAVCSLWLTKHDFLVQCLHSICGLMIGLSLAVIGQIYQTGADSYLLFLFWSVLLLPWLYHPNIGVFFLLCITSQLALFLFFIQTFWGDQYPDLFLISIHAFALIQFYFCNKYYSKLRYLFLLWFAILSVWHMAMYLYADKSILYFTVSFLLLGISLAYYYQNKDQLCSALSAVGLGISFTMIIVKAVTEWFGQNEIFELFFIALIIFAWFAFITYMLIKFIPHSRFNAIPLAVGAWIAGIVFATLMLTFWGNFSLLMGLVFVALAAYLLKAKKSLFLRQFAYCLWVAGQIAVIFHTVDLMNQIIPILFLQLVMLALAYFMRTHWFFVFVQILGLYAAGVACIWDINAHLSWRNIVENFVYLALWNYVFYLGILVIKFIQPTEYQRSLLLSALGIILFSMGFYTLFGKYELAKIEHIPILAFGLPILWFVLFVFLHIQKQFHLFAHFILTALAVGLIFYGYFDIFICLAIISWALKIQDKVIYGFALATFALILGFLYYSLDVTFLIKSLSMFLSGLMLLLLTLSLMLFKQKEEFDI
;
A
#
# COMPACT_ATOMS: atom_id res chain seq x y z
N MET A 1 30.07 -22.97 30.54
CA MET A 1 28.88 -23.02 29.67
C MET A 1 28.74 -21.68 28.98
N GLY A 2 29.30 -21.54 27.79
CA GLY A 2 29.16 -20.32 26.99
C GLY A 2 27.76 -20.27 26.39
N VAL A 3 27.04 -19.17 26.63
CA VAL A 3 25.78 -18.89 25.95
C VAL A 3 26.11 -18.75 24.46
N ILE A 4 25.68 -19.72 23.66
CA ILE A 4 25.75 -19.64 22.20
C ILE A 4 24.92 -18.42 21.79
N LYS A 5 25.59 -17.32 21.47
CA LYS A 5 24.95 -16.15 20.84
C LYS A 5 24.67 -16.54 19.40
N ILE A 6 23.47 -17.06 19.14
CA ILE A 6 22.93 -17.16 17.78
C ILE A 6 23.04 -15.77 17.16
N GLN A 7 23.77 -15.62 16.06
CA GLN A 7 23.89 -14.34 15.37
C GLN A 7 22.50 -13.89 14.90
N GLN A 8 21.95 -12.87 15.55
CA GLN A 8 20.66 -12.31 15.18
C GLN A 8 20.83 -11.32 14.03
N TYR A 9 20.64 -11.78 12.80
CA TYR A 9 20.65 -10.92 11.59
C TYR A 9 19.40 -10.06 11.52
N ASP A 10 19.51 -8.75 11.34
CA ASP A 10 18.36 -7.82 11.22
C ASP A 10 17.53 -8.05 9.95
N TYR A 11 18.17 -8.52 8.89
CA TYR A 11 17.55 -8.87 7.62
C TYR A 11 17.88 -10.33 7.28
N PRO A 12 17.14 -11.33 7.78
CA PRO A 12 17.47 -12.73 7.54
C PRO A 12 16.94 -13.17 6.17
N TRP A 13 17.79 -13.07 5.15
CA TRP A 13 17.45 -13.51 3.79
C TRP A 13 17.49 -15.05 3.67
N SER A 14 18.13 -15.74 4.62
CA SER A 14 18.19 -17.21 4.71
C SER A 14 17.00 -17.82 5.47
N ALA A 15 16.10 -16.97 5.98
CA ALA A 15 14.92 -17.43 6.71
C ALA A 15 13.96 -18.17 5.78
N GLU A 16 13.46 -19.32 6.24
CA GLU A 16 12.51 -20.13 5.50
C GLU A 16 11.25 -19.34 5.13
N SER A 17 10.77 -18.48 6.05
CA SER A 17 9.63 -17.61 5.79
C SER A 17 9.88 -16.68 4.60
N PHE A 18 11.05 -16.02 4.52
CA PHE A 18 11.38 -15.12 3.42
C PHE A 18 11.54 -15.89 2.09
N ILE A 19 12.21 -17.04 2.11
CA ILE A 19 12.37 -17.92 0.93
C ILE A 19 11.01 -18.35 0.37
N LYS A 20 10.06 -18.72 1.22
CA LYS A 20 8.69 -19.06 0.80
C LYS A 20 8.01 -17.91 0.04
N HIS A 21 8.19 -16.66 0.47
CA HIS A 21 7.62 -15.50 -0.22
C HIS A 21 8.29 -15.26 -1.58
N LEU A 22 9.62 -15.37 -1.65
CA LEU A 22 10.33 -15.26 -2.92
C LEU A 22 9.87 -16.32 -3.93
N GLN A 23 9.60 -17.55 -3.48
CA GLN A 23 9.03 -18.60 -4.34
C GLN A 23 7.64 -18.23 -4.86
N VAL A 24 6.75 -17.76 -3.98
CA VAL A 24 5.40 -17.31 -4.37
C VAL A 24 5.48 -16.15 -5.36
N PHE A 25 6.38 -15.18 -5.14
CA PHE A 25 6.60 -14.08 -6.08
C PHE A 25 7.12 -14.57 -7.43
N GLY A 26 8.09 -15.48 -7.44
CA GLY A 26 8.63 -16.08 -8.67
C GLY A 26 7.56 -16.78 -9.50
N PHE A 27 6.76 -17.65 -8.87
CA PHE A 27 5.64 -18.33 -9.54
C PHE A 27 4.54 -17.35 -9.99
N THR A 28 4.24 -16.33 -9.20
CA THR A 28 3.23 -15.31 -9.57
C THR A 28 3.69 -14.51 -10.80
N LEU A 29 4.97 -14.13 -10.87
CA LEU A 29 5.52 -13.43 -12.05
C LEU A 29 5.48 -14.29 -13.32
N ILE A 30 5.80 -15.59 -13.21
CA ILE A 30 5.67 -16.54 -14.33
C ILE A 30 4.20 -16.72 -14.74
N ALA A 31 3.27 -16.73 -13.79
CA ALA A 31 1.85 -16.82 -14.11
C ALA A 31 1.35 -15.55 -14.83
N LEU A 32 1.75 -14.37 -14.34
CA LEU A 32 1.39 -13.09 -14.95
C LEU A 32 2.07 -12.88 -16.31
N SER A 33 3.27 -13.42 -16.55
CA SER A 33 3.88 -13.35 -17.88
C SER A 33 3.00 -13.99 -18.93
N MET A 34 2.33 -15.10 -18.61
CA MET A 34 1.38 -15.75 -19.53
C MET A 34 0.17 -14.89 -19.85
N LEU A 35 -0.35 -14.12 -18.89
CA LEU A 35 -1.42 -13.17 -19.14
C LEU A 35 -0.97 -12.11 -20.16
N TYR A 36 0.23 -11.56 -19.99
CA TYR A 36 0.81 -10.61 -20.93
C TYR A 36 1.12 -11.23 -22.30
N LEU A 37 1.52 -12.51 -22.34
CA LEU A 37 1.76 -13.23 -23.58
C LEU A 37 0.48 -13.37 -24.41
N VAL A 38 -0.64 -13.75 -23.78
CA VAL A 38 -1.96 -13.80 -24.42
C VAL A 38 -2.42 -12.41 -24.88
N ALA A 39 -2.15 -11.38 -24.08
CA ALA A 39 -2.44 -9.99 -24.46
C ALA A 39 -1.60 -9.49 -25.64
N ALA A 40 -0.42 -10.06 -25.88
CA ALA A 40 0.42 -9.75 -27.04
C ALA A 40 -0.14 -10.27 -28.37
N ASN A 41 -1.26 -11.00 -28.33
CA ASN A 41 -1.97 -11.56 -29.49
C ASN A 41 -1.16 -12.52 -30.37
N TRP A 42 0.11 -12.81 -30.01
CA TRP A 42 0.99 -13.89 -30.50
C TRP A 42 0.69 -14.46 -31.89
N PHE A 43 0.46 -13.57 -32.88
CA PHE A 43 -0.03 -13.90 -34.23
C PHE A 43 0.84 -14.89 -34.99
N MET A 44 2.12 -14.99 -34.61
CA MET A 44 3.09 -15.88 -35.24
C MET A 44 2.96 -17.35 -34.83
N LEU A 45 2.15 -17.65 -33.79
CA LEU A 45 1.90 -19.02 -33.35
C LEU A 45 0.67 -19.61 -34.05
N PRO A 46 0.74 -20.86 -34.56
CA PRO A 46 -0.44 -21.59 -35.02
C PRO A 46 -1.53 -21.65 -33.96
N GLN A 47 -2.80 -21.58 -34.38
CA GLN A 47 -3.97 -21.61 -33.48
C GLN A 47 -3.95 -22.79 -32.50
N ALA A 48 -3.53 -23.97 -32.97
CA ALA A 48 -3.39 -25.16 -32.14
C ALA A 48 -2.39 -24.96 -30.98
N ILE A 49 -1.29 -24.25 -31.21
CA ILE A 49 -0.28 -23.96 -30.19
C ILE A 49 -0.81 -22.93 -29.19
N GLN A 50 -1.49 -21.90 -29.68
CA GLN A 50 -2.11 -20.89 -28.80
C GLN A 50 -3.12 -21.51 -27.83
N LEU A 51 -3.97 -22.44 -28.31
CA LEU A 51 -4.90 -23.19 -27.47
C LEU A 51 -4.18 -24.17 -26.52
N ALA A 52 -3.11 -24.81 -26.98
CA ALA A 52 -2.39 -25.80 -26.18
C ALA A 52 -1.63 -25.18 -25.00
N ILE A 53 -1.07 -23.97 -25.15
CA ILE A 53 -0.17 -23.39 -24.13
C ILE A 53 -0.86 -23.23 -22.75
N PRO A 54 -2.00 -22.52 -22.61
CA PRO A 54 -2.66 -22.40 -21.31
C PRO A 54 -3.12 -23.75 -20.75
N GLN A 55 -3.57 -24.66 -21.61
CA GLN A 55 -4.03 -26.00 -21.23
C GLN A 55 -2.88 -26.88 -20.70
N LEU A 56 -1.73 -26.85 -21.37
CA LEU A 56 -0.53 -27.57 -20.92
C LEU A 56 -0.01 -27.02 -19.60
N LEU A 57 0.02 -25.69 -19.43
CA LEU A 57 0.43 -25.08 -18.17
C LEU A 57 -0.52 -25.39 -17.03
N LEU A 58 -1.83 -25.40 -17.29
CA LEU A 58 -2.84 -25.85 -16.34
C LEU A 58 -2.58 -27.30 -15.94
N PHE A 59 -2.44 -28.20 -16.92
CA PHE A 59 -2.20 -29.62 -16.68
C PHE A 59 -0.92 -29.86 -15.89
N LEU A 60 0.20 -29.27 -16.32
CA LEU A 60 1.48 -29.40 -15.63
C LEU A 60 1.43 -28.84 -14.21
N SER A 61 0.78 -27.70 -14.00
CA SER A 61 0.62 -27.11 -12.66
C SER A 61 -0.22 -28.01 -11.74
N ALA A 62 -1.29 -28.59 -12.27
CA ALA A 62 -2.14 -29.52 -11.52
C ALA A 62 -1.41 -30.84 -11.20
N VAL A 63 -0.65 -31.39 -12.13
CA VAL A 63 0.14 -32.61 -11.88
C VAL A 63 1.28 -32.34 -10.89
N CYS A 64 1.98 -31.21 -11.04
CA CYS A 64 3.03 -30.79 -10.11
C CYS A 64 2.50 -30.60 -8.67
N SER A 65 1.25 -30.16 -8.50
CA SER A 65 0.68 -29.98 -7.17
C SER A 65 0.52 -31.30 -6.41
N LEU A 66 0.34 -32.43 -7.12
CA LEU A 66 0.25 -33.77 -6.53
C LEU A 66 1.57 -34.22 -5.88
N TRP A 67 2.72 -33.83 -6.45
CA TRP A 67 4.03 -34.15 -5.89
C TRP A 67 4.48 -33.19 -4.78
N LEU A 68 3.85 -32.00 -4.69
CA LEU A 68 4.20 -30.95 -3.74
C LEU A 68 3.21 -30.86 -2.57
N THR A 69 2.40 -31.90 -2.34
CA THR A 69 1.39 -31.96 -1.25
C THR A 69 1.92 -31.67 0.15
N LYS A 70 3.23 -31.88 0.38
CA LYS A 70 3.91 -31.52 1.65
C LYS A 70 4.07 -30.01 1.86
N HIS A 71 3.96 -29.22 0.79
CA HIS A 71 4.15 -27.76 0.80
C HIS A 71 2.84 -27.05 0.43
N ASP A 72 1.95 -26.90 1.41
CA ASP A 72 0.60 -26.33 1.21
C ASP A 72 0.61 -24.98 0.46
N PHE A 73 1.56 -24.08 0.76
CA PHE A 73 1.66 -22.80 0.07
C PHE A 73 1.99 -22.93 -1.44
N LEU A 74 2.78 -23.94 -1.84
CA LEU A 74 3.08 -24.21 -3.25
C LEU A 74 1.87 -24.81 -3.95
N VAL A 75 1.15 -25.72 -3.29
CA VAL A 75 -0.11 -26.28 -3.81
C VAL A 75 -1.13 -25.15 -4.04
N GLN A 76 -1.29 -24.25 -3.07
CA GLN A 76 -2.16 -23.09 -3.22
C GLN A 76 -1.74 -22.20 -4.39
N CYS A 77 -0.44 -21.96 -4.56
CA CYS A 77 0.10 -21.19 -5.67
C CYS A 77 -0.19 -21.87 -7.02
N LEU A 78 0.13 -23.16 -7.17
CA LEU A 78 -0.12 -23.92 -8.40
C LEU A 78 -1.60 -24.00 -8.77
N HIS A 79 -2.50 -24.21 -7.80
CA HIS A 79 -3.94 -24.18 -8.04
C HIS A 79 -4.43 -22.77 -8.45
N SER A 80 -3.80 -21.71 -7.94
CA SER A 80 -4.10 -20.34 -8.40
C SER A 80 -3.63 -20.12 -9.84
N ILE A 81 -2.50 -20.71 -10.23
CA ILE A 81 -2.03 -20.73 -11.62
C ILE A 81 -3.03 -21.49 -12.51
N CYS A 82 -3.52 -22.66 -12.07
CA CYS A 82 -4.57 -23.38 -12.79
C CYS A 82 -5.81 -22.50 -12.99
N GLY A 83 -6.26 -21.83 -11.92
CA GLY A 83 -7.38 -20.90 -11.98
C GLY A 83 -7.17 -19.74 -12.96
N LEU A 84 -5.95 -19.19 -13.04
CA LEU A 84 -5.57 -18.18 -14.03
C LEU A 84 -5.60 -18.75 -15.46
N MET A 85 -5.01 -19.93 -15.67
CA MET A 85 -4.93 -20.57 -17.00
C MET A 85 -6.31 -20.94 -17.56
N ILE A 86 -7.30 -21.21 -16.71
CA ILE A 86 -8.70 -21.40 -17.14
C ILE A 86 -9.23 -20.14 -17.82
N GLY A 87 -9.08 -18.98 -17.19
CA GLY A 87 -9.49 -17.69 -17.75
C GLY A 87 -8.74 -17.36 -19.04
N LEU A 88 -7.43 -17.58 -19.05
CA LEU A 88 -6.61 -17.36 -20.25
C LEU A 88 -7.02 -18.29 -21.40
N SER A 89 -7.39 -19.53 -21.12
CA SER A 89 -7.91 -20.45 -22.14
C SER A 89 -9.19 -19.92 -22.78
N LEU A 90 -10.12 -19.40 -21.97
CA LEU A 90 -11.35 -18.78 -22.47
C LEU A 90 -11.05 -17.53 -23.31
N ALA A 91 -10.09 -16.70 -22.87
CA ALA A 91 -9.68 -15.51 -23.61
C ALA A 91 -9.08 -15.87 -24.98
N VAL A 92 -8.22 -16.89 -25.04
CA VAL A 92 -7.62 -17.37 -26.30
C VAL A 92 -8.67 -17.94 -27.25
N ILE A 93 -9.67 -18.67 -26.73
CA ILE A 93 -10.81 -19.15 -27.54
C ILE A 93 -11.55 -17.95 -28.15
N GLY A 94 -11.83 -16.92 -27.35
CA GLY A 94 -12.47 -15.69 -27.84
C GLY A 94 -11.65 -14.97 -28.92
N GLN A 95 -10.32 -14.92 -28.76
CA GLN A 95 -9.40 -14.31 -29.74
C GLN A 95 -9.35 -15.10 -31.06
N ILE A 96 -9.16 -16.43 -31.01
CA ILE A 96 -8.96 -17.27 -32.20
C ILE A 96 -10.23 -17.39 -33.02
N TYR A 97 -11.35 -17.68 -32.36
CA TYR A 97 -12.61 -17.94 -33.04
C TYR A 97 -13.44 -16.67 -33.25
N GLN A 98 -12.95 -15.51 -32.77
CA GLN A 98 -13.65 -14.22 -32.85
C GLN A 98 -15.12 -14.37 -32.47
N THR A 99 -15.38 -14.99 -31.32
CA THR A 99 -16.72 -15.46 -30.95
C THR A 99 -17.75 -14.33 -30.83
N GLY A 100 -17.32 -13.07 -30.86
CA GLY A 100 -18.17 -11.89 -30.66
C GLY A 100 -18.83 -11.88 -29.28
N ALA A 101 -18.40 -12.76 -28.37
CA ALA A 101 -19.01 -12.92 -27.07
C ALA A 101 -18.69 -11.71 -26.19
N ASP A 102 -19.71 -11.23 -25.49
CA ASP A 102 -19.58 -10.11 -24.56
C ASP A 102 -18.55 -10.42 -23.47
N SER A 103 -17.82 -9.40 -23.03
CA SER A 103 -16.78 -9.57 -22.01
C SER A 103 -17.36 -10.09 -20.68
N TYR A 104 -18.61 -9.76 -20.34
CA TYR A 104 -19.25 -10.29 -19.13
C TYR A 104 -19.37 -11.82 -19.17
N LEU A 105 -19.61 -12.44 -20.33
CA LEU A 105 -19.71 -13.90 -20.46
C LEU A 105 -18.37 -14.58 -20.19
N LEU A 106 -17.27 -14.00 -20.67
CA LEU A 106 -15.92 -14.48 -20.39
C LEU A 106 -15.67 -14.58 -18.88
N PHE A 107 -15.93 -13.48 -18.15
CA PHE A 107 -15.71 -13.46 -16.70
C PHE A 107 -16.70 -14.33 -15.94
N LEU A 108 -17.95 -14.43 -16.40
CA LEU A 108 -18.95 -15.32 -15.82
C LEU A 108 -18.52 -16.79 -15.91
N PHE A 109 -18.14 -17.26 -17.11
CA PHE A 109 -17.65 -18.63 -17.29
C PHE A 109 -16.38 -18.89 -16.51
N TRP A 110 -15.46 -17.92 -16.47
CA TRP A 110 -14.26 -18.03 -15.65
C TRP A 110 -14.61 -18.23 -14.18
N SER A 111 -15.50 -17.41 -13.61
CA SER A 111 -15.93 -17.55 -12.21
C SER A 111 -16.59 -18.89 -11.92
N VAL A 112 -17.48 -19.37 -12.79
CA VAL A 112 -18.15 -20.67 -12.60
C VAL A 112 -17.12 -21.80 -12.60
N LEU A 113 -16.16 -21.77 -13.53
CA LEU A 113 -15.11 -22.79 -13.63
C LEU A 113 -14.09 -22.73 -12.50
N LEU A 114 -14.02 -21.64 -11.71
CA LEU A 114 -13.21 -21.56 -10.50
C LEU A 114 -13.86 -22.26 -9.30
N LEU A 115 -15.19 -22.45 -9.28
CA LEU A 115 -15.89 -23.04 -8.12
C LEU A 115 -15.38 -24.45 -7.75
N PRO A 116 -15.17 -25.40 -8.71
CA PRO A 116 -14.66 -26.73 -8.37
C PRO A 116 -13.27 -26.70 -7.73
N TRP A 117 -12.46 -25.67 -8.01
CA TRP A 117 -11.11 -25.52 -7.45
C TRP A 117 -11.10 -25.07 -5.99
N LEU A 118 -12.25 -24.68 -5.44
CA LEU A 118 -12.44 -24.37 -4.02
C LEU A 118 -12.77 -25.60 -3.17
N TYR A 119 -12.58 -26.82 -3.69
CA TYR A 119 -12.75 -28.05 -2.92
C TYR A 119 -11.85 -28.10 -1.67
N HIS A 120 -10.74 -27.37 -1.68
CA HIS A 120 -9.88 -27.11 -0.54
C HIS A 120 -9.66 -25.59 -0.38
N PRO A 121 -9.54 -25.04 0.85
CA PRO A 121 -9.26 -23.63 1.05
C PRO A 121 -8.00 -23.18 0.30
N ASN A 122 -8.19 -22.34 -0.72
CA ASN A 122 -7.14 -21.68 -1.46
C ASN A 122 -7.39 -20.17 -1.57
N ILE A 123 -6.50 -19.38 -0.98
CA ILE A 123 -6.64 -17.91 -0.93
C ILE A 123 -6.58 -17.30 -2.33
N GLY A 124 -5.68 -17.77 -3.20
CA GLY A 124 -5.50 -17.20 -4.53
C GLY A 124 -6.66 -17.53 -5.48
N VAL A 125 -7.16 -18.77 -5.46
CA VAL A 125 -8.36 -19.15 -6.24
C VAL A 125 -9.58 -18.38 -5.75
N PHE A 126 -9.78 -18.26 -4.43
CA PHE A 126 -10.92 -17.50 -3.89
C PHE A 126 -10.81 -16.00 -4.22
N PHE A 127 -9.61 -15.43 -4.18
CA PHE A 127 -9.38 -14.04 -4.57
C PHE A 127 -9.68 -13.81 -6.07
N LEU A 128 -9.22 -14.71 -6.95
CA LEU A 128 -9.56 -14.69 -8.37
C LEU A 128 -11.07 -14.83 -8.60
N LEU A 129 -11.74 -15.71 -7.86
CA LEU A 129 -13.19 -15.86 -7.93
C LEU A 129 -13.89 -14.55 -7.54
N CYS A 130 -13.48 -13.90 -6.44
CA CYS A 130 -14.07 -12.63 -6.01
C CYS A 130 -13.95 -11.54 -7.08
N ILE A 131 -12.75 -11.39 -7.67
CA ILE A 131 -12.51 -10.39 -8.73
C ILE A 131 -13.33 -10.72 -9.98
N THR A 132 -13.18 -11.93 -10.52
CA THR A 132 -13.80 -12.32 -11.79
C THR A 132 -15.32 -12.26 -11.69
N SER A 133 -15.90 -12.70 -10.57
CA SER A 133 -17.36 -12.75 -10.43
C SER A 133 -17.95 -11.36 -10.19
N GLN A 134 -17.25 -10.48 -9.46
CA GLN A 134 -17.69 -9.11 -9.29
C GLN A 134 -17.58 -8.32 -10.61
N LEU A 135 -16.53 -8.57 -11.39
CA LEU A 135 -16.34 -7.99 -12.70
C LEU A 135 -17.39 -8.50 -13.71
N ALA A 136 -17.72 -9.80 -13.67
CA ALA A 136 -18.79 -10.37 -14.50
C ALA A 136 -20.12 -9.69 -14.23
N LEU A 137 -20.47 -9.50 -12.94
CA LEU A 137 -21.69 -8.82 -12.55
C LEU A 137 -21.68 -7.34 -12.97
N PHE A 138 -20.56 -6.65 -12.76
CA PHE A 138 -20.40 -5.26 -13.19
C PHE A 138 -20.58 -5.12 -14.71
N LEU A 139 -19.85 -5.92 -15.49
CA LEU A 139 -19.90 -5.88 -16.95
C LEU A 139 -21.26 -6.31 -17.50
N PHE A 140 -21.97 -7.23 -16.84
CA PHE A 140 -23.33 -7.60 -17.24
C PHE A 140 -24.24 -6.38 -17.28
N PHE A 141 -24.25 -5.54 -16.24
CA PHE A 141 -25.07 -4.33 -16.23
C PHE A 141 -24.56 -3.27 -17.20
N ILE A 142 -23.24 -3.13 -17.38
CA ILE A 142 -22.69 -2.15 -18.32
C ILE A 142 -22.94 -2.51 -19.79
N GLN A 143 -22.90 -3.81 -20.13
CA GLN A 143 -22.97 -4.29 -21.53
C GLN A 143 -24.39 -4.64 -21.98
N THR A 144 -25.34 -4.75 -21.05
CA THR A 144 -26.74 -5.07 -21.37
C THR A 144 -27.67 -3.90 -21.05
N PHE A 145 -28.85 -3.89 -21.67
CA PHE A 145 -29.86 -2.87 -21.45
C PHE A 145 -30.33 -2.74 -19.97
N TRP A 146 -30.03 -3.74 -19.13
CA TRP A 146 -30.42 -3.75 -17.72
C TRP A 146 -29.75 -2.65 -16.90
N GLY A 147 -28.52 -2.23 -17.24
CA GLY A 147 -27.82 -1.17 -16.51
C GLY A 147 -28.53 0.18 -16.63
N ASP A 148 -28.96 0.52 -17.85
CA ASP A 148 -29.67 1.77 -18.12
C ASP A 148 -31.10 1.72 -17.60
N GLN A 149 -31.78 0.58 -17.75
CA GLN A 149 -33.18 0.44 -17.35
C GLN A 149 -33.37 0.29 -15.83
N TYR A 150 -32.43 -0.36 -15.14
CA TYR A 150 -32.53 -0.71 -13.71
C TYR A 150 -31.23 -0.41 -12.93
N PRO A 151 -30.81 0.86 -12.83
CA PRO A 151 -29.59 1.24 -12.13
C PRO A 151 -29.62 0.91 -10.63
N ASP A 152 -30.80 0.93 -10.00
CA ASP A 152 -30.97 0.55 -8.60
C ASP A 152 -30.79 -0.97 -8.39
N LEU A 153 -31.21 -1.79 -9.36
CA LEU A 153 -31.00 -3.24 -9.32
C LEU A 153 -29.51 -3.57 -9.39
N PHE A 154 -28.77 -2.90 -10.28
CA PHE A 154 -27.30 -3.01 -10.34
C PHE A 154 -26.66 -2.79 -8.97
N LEU A 155 -27.05 -1.71 -8.30
CA LEU A 155 -26.51 -1.36 -6.99
C LEU A 155 -26.82 -2.45 -5.96
N ILE A 156 -28.08 -2.90 -5.87
CA ILE A 156 -28.49 -3.97 -4.95
C ILE A 156 -27.73 -5.28 -5.24
N SER A 157 -27.62 -5.67 -6.51
CA SER A 157 -26.95 -6.89 -6.93
C SER A 157 -25.47 -6.89 -6.55
N ILE A 158 -24.74 -5.80 -6.83
CA ILE A 158 -23.31 -5.69 -6.46
C ILE A 158 -23.11 -5.83 -4.96
N HIS A 159 -23.99 -5.23 -4.15
CA HIS A 159 -23.88 -5.26 -2.69
C HIS A 159 -24.24 -6.63 -2.11
N ALA A 160 -25.35 -7.21 -2.56
CA ALA A 160 -25.76 -8.55 -2.15
C ALA A 160 -24.66 -9.58 -2.47
N PHE A 161 -24.06 -9.49 -3.65
CA PHE A 161 -23.02 -10.42 -4.05
C PHE A 161 -21.70 -10.21 -3.27
N ALA A 162 -21.32 -8.95 -3.02
CA ALA A 162 -20.18 -8.64 -2.15
C ALA A 162 -20.38 -9.15 -0.70
N LEU A 163 -21.61 -9.17 -0.18
CA LEU A 163 -21.93 -9.77 1.13
C LEU A 163 -21.78 -11.29 1.14
N ILE A 164 -22.20 -11.97 0.08
CA ILE A 164 -22.00 -13.42 -0.05
C ILE A 164 -20.50 -13.74 -0.04
N GLN A 165 -19.72 -13.02 -0.83
CA GLN A 165 -18.26 -13.15 -0.84
C GLN A 165 -17.65 -12.86 0.53
N PHE A 166 -18.13 -11.82 1.23
CA PHE A 166 -17.70 -11.48 2.59
C PHE A 166 -17.99 -12.60 3.60
N TYR A 167 -19.15 -13.26 3.52
CA TYR A 167 -19.50 -14.39 4.37
C TYR A 167 -18.49 -15.55 4.19
N PHE A 168 -18.22 -15.95 2.95
CA PHE A 168 -17.23 -17.01 2.66
C PHE A 168 -15.81 -16.57 3.03
N CYS A 169 -15.46 -15.31 2.80
CA CYS A 169 -14.17 -14.74 3.18
C CYS A 169 -13.92 -14.91 4.67
N ASN A 170 -14.87 -14.56 5.54
CA ASN A 170 -14.66 -14.68 6.98
C ASN A 170 -14.66 -16.12 7.47
N LYS A 171 -15.46 -16.99 6.84
CA LYS A 171 -15.57 -18.39 7.24
C LYS A 171 -14.34 -19.22 6.87
N TYR A 172 -13.79 -19.02 5.67
CA TYR A 172 -12.72 -19.88 5.12
C TYR A 172 -11.41 -19.13 4.81
N TYR A 173 -11.46 -17.81 4.59
CA TYR A 173 -10.34 -17.02 4.04
C TYR A 173 -10.04 -15.77 4.88
N SER A 174 -9.96 -15.93 6.20
CA SER A 174 -9.88 -14.82 7.16
C SER A 174 -8.73 -13.83 6.92
N LYS A 175 -7.66 -14.23 6.20
CA LYS A 175 -6.57 -13.33 5.82
C LYS A 175 -7.01 -12.20 4.87
N LEU A 176 -8.04 -12.42 4.05
CA LEU A 176 -8.54 -11.43 3.08
C LEU A 176 -9.52 -10.42 3.68
N ARG A 177 -9.93 -10.59 4.95
CA ARG A 177 -10.93 -9.72 5.60
C ARG A 177 -10.59 -8.23 5.56
N TYR A 178 -9.31 -7.89 5.63
CA TYR A 178 -8.84 -6.51 5.58
C TYR A 178 -9.05 -5.88 4.20
N LEU A 179 -8.92 -6.66 3.13
CA LEU A 179 -9.21 -6.21 1.77
C LEU A 179 -10.71 -5.97 1.57
N PHE A 180 -11.57 -6.83 2.14
CA PHE A 180 -13.01 -6.60 2.13
C PHE A 180 -13.41 -5.34 2.91
N LEU A 181 -12.84 -5.11 4.10
CA LEU A 181 -13.09 -3.90 4.86
C LEU A 181 -12.66 -2.63 4.11
N LEU A 182 -11.50 -2.67 3.45
CA LEU A 182 -11.03 -1.57 2.60
C LEU A 182 -11.98 -1.34 1.43
N TRP A 183 -12.39 -2.40 0.73
CA TRP A 183 -13.35 -2.32 -0.37
C TRP A 183 -14.70 -1.75 0.08
N PHE A 184 -15.22 -2.20 1.22
CA PHE A 184 -16.46 -1.70 1.80
C PHE A 184 -16.34 -0.22 2.20
N ALA A 185 -15.19 0.21 2.71
CA ALA A 185 -14.93 1.62 3.02
C ALA A 185 -14.91 2.49 1.75
N ILE A 186 -14.23 2.05 0.68
CA ILE A 186 -14.20 2.75 -0.60
C ILE A 186 -15.61 2.89 -1.18
N LEU A 187 -16.37 1.78 -1.23
CA LEU A 187 -17.76 1.81 -1.68
C LEU A 187 -18.61 2.73 -0.79
N SER A 188 -18.47 2.67 0.52
CA SER A 188 -19.24 3.51 1.45
C SER A 188 -19.05 5.00 1.16
N VAL A 189 -17.80 5.45 1.03
CA VAL A 189 -17.48 6.85 0.71
C VAL A 189 -17.96 7.22 -0.69
N TRP A 190 -17.75 6.35 -1.68
CA TRP A 190 -18.18 6.59 -3.05
C TRP A 190 -19.70 6.78 -3.15
N HIS A 191 -20.50 5.88 -2.57
CA HIS A 191 -21.96 5.99 -2.63
C HIS A 191 -22.47 7.21 -1.86
N MET A 192 -21.84 7.56 -0.73
CA MET A 192 -22.17 8.79 -0.02
C MET A 192 -21.88 10.03 -0.87
N ALA A 193 -20.73 10.05 -1.57
CA ALA A 193 -20.39 11.13 -2.49
C ALA A 193 -21.43 11.27 -3.61
N MET A 194 -21.82 10.15 -4.23
CA MET A 194 -22.82 10.13 -5.30
C MET A 194 -24.19 10.61 -4.83
N TYR A 195 -24.59 10.28 -3.59
CA TYR A 195 -25.82 10.79 -2.99
C TYR A 195 -25.75 12.31 -2.73
N LEU A 196 -24.65 12.80 -2.14
CA LEU A 196 -24.56 14.19 -1.71
C LEU A 196 -24.27 15.19 -2.84
N TYR A 197 -23.54 14.77 -3.88
CA TYR A 197 -22.98 15.68 -4.90
C TYR A 197 -23.40 15.36 -6.34
N ALA A 198 -24.01 14.19 -6.59
CA ALA A 198 -24.44 13.79 -7.93
C ALA A 198 -25.96 13.52 -8.01
N ASP A 199 -26.72 14.04 -7.03
CA ASP A 199 -28.18 13.96 -6.92
C ASP A 199 -28.76 12.55 -7.18
N LYS A 200 -28.05 11.52 -6.73
CA LYS A 200 -28.50 10.13 -6.85
C LYS A 200 -29.58 9.78 -5.82
N SER A 201 -30.31 8.70 -6.10
CA SER A 201 -31.45 8.23 -5.28
C SER A 201 -31.07 7.98 -3.81
N ILE A 202 -32.07 8.01 -2.93
CA ILE A 202 -31.93 7.67 -1.50
C ILE A 202 -31.32 6.28 -1.26
N LEU A 203 -31.38 5.38 -2.26
CA LEU A 203 -30.73 4.08 -2.22
C LEU A 203 -29.20 4.20 -2.06
N TYR A 204 -28.57 5.18 -2.69
CA TYR A 204 -27.13 5.43 -2.52
C TYR A 204 -26.79 5.80 -1.08
N PHE A 205 -27.66 6.58 -0.43
CA PHE A 205 -27.53 6.90 0.98
C PHE A 205 -27.62 5.64 1.86
N THR A 206 -28.64 4.80 1.68
CA THR A 206 -28.83 3.61 2.53
C THR A 206 -27.71 2.59 2.33
N VAL A 207 -27.32 2.37 1.08
CA VAL A 207 -26.29 1.41 0.70
C VAL A 207 -24.90 1.85 1.17
N SER A 208 -24.65 3.17 1.28
CA SER A 208 -23.38 3.69 1.83
C SER A 208 -23.07 3.15 3.24
N PHE A 209 -24.07 2.88 4.06
CA PHE A 209 -23.87 2.35 5.42
C PHE A 209 -24.01 0.83 5.54
N LEU A 210 -24.61 0.17 4.54
CA LEU A 210 -25.08 -1.22 4.67
C LEU A 210 -23.93 -2.22 4.86
N LEU A 211 -22.93 -2.23 3.98
CA LEU A 211 -21.84 -3.21 4.04
C LEU A 211 -20.99 -3.07 5.31
N LEU A 212 -20.62 -1.83 5.65
CA LEU A 212 -19.83 -1.55 6.86
C LEU A 212 -20.65 -1.73 8.14
N GLY A 213 -21.96 -1.48 8.11
CA GLY A 213 -22.86 -1.76 9.22
C GLY A 213 -22.95 -3.26 9.51
N ILE A 214 -23.09 -4.08 8.46
CA ILE A 214 -23.09 -5.54 8.56
C ILE A 214 -21.72 -6.04 9.03
N SER A 215 -20.61 -5.52 8.50
CA SER A 215 -19.27 -5.93 8.95
C SER A 215 -19.02 -5.57 10.41
N LEU A 216 -19.43 -4.37 10.85
CA LEU A 216 -19.35 -3.96 12.25
C LEU A 216 -20.12 -4.92 13.16
N ALA A 217 -21.37 -5.24 12.83
CA ALA A 217 -22.20 -6.15 13.61
C ALA A 217 -21.58 -7.57 13.66
N TYR A 218 -21.11 -8.07 12.52
CA TYR A 218 -20.46 -9.38 12.42
C TYR A 218 -19.19 -9.47 13.28
N TYR A 219 -18.30 -8.49 13.18
CA TYR A 219 -17.04 -8.51 13.95
C TYR A 219 -17.25 -8.23 15.44
N TYR A 220 -18.27 -7.43 15.78
CA TYR A 220 -18.67 -7.23 17.16
C TYR A 220 -19.12 -8.54 17.80
N GLN A 221 -20.00 -9.29 17.13
CA GLN A 221 -20.47 -10.60 17.61
C GLN A 221 -19.33 -11.62 17.74
N ASN A 222 -18.39 -11.60 16.79
CA ASN A 222 -17.23 -12.50 16.79
C ASN A 222 -16.06 -12.01 17.67
N LYS A 223 -16.24 -10.93 18.44
CA LYS A 223 -15.22 -10.33 19.33
C LYS A 223 -13.93 -9.90 18.61
N ASP A 224 -13.97 -9.65 17.31
CA ASP A 224 -12.84 -9.09 16.56
C ASP A 224 -12.82 -7.56 16.71
N GLN A 225 -12.05 -7.13 17.71
CA GLN A 225 -11.97 -5.73 18.13
C GLN A 225 -11.39 -4.81 17.05
N LEU A 226 -10.38 -5.28 16.30
CA LEU A 226 -9.72 -4.47 15.28
C LEU A 226 -10.66 -4.24 14.09
N CYS A 227 -11.28 -5.31 13.58
CA CYS A 227 -12.16 -5.22 12.43
C CYS A 227 -13.45 -4.44 12.76
N SER A 228 -13.93 -4.54 14.00
CA SER A 228 -15.03 -3.70 14.50
C SER A 228 -14.65 -2.23 14.51
N ALA A 229 -13.48 -1.88 15.08
CA ALA A 229 -13.00 -0.51 15.11
C ALA A 229 -12.81 0.06 13.69
N LEU A 230 -12.23 -0.71 12.76
CA LEU A 230 -12.06 -0.30 11.36
C LEU A 230 -13.40 -0.09 10.63
N SER A 231 -14.39 -0.96 10.87
CA SER A 231 -15.75 -0.80 10.30
C SER A 231 -16.42 0.48 10.83
N ALA A 232 -16.29 0.75 12.13
CA ALA A 232 -16.80 1.97 12.75
C ALA A 232 -16.10 3.24 12.23
N VAL A 233 -14.79 3.18 11.96
CA VAL A 233 -14.06 4.28 11.31
C VAL A 233 -14.60 4.54 9.91
N GLY A 234 -14.79 3.50 9.09
CA GLY A 234 -15.34 3.66 7.75
C GLY A 234 -16.73 4.33 7.76
N LEU A 235 -17.63 3.87 8.65
CA LEU A 235 -18.94 4.49 8.85
C LEU A 235 -18.81 5.95 9.32
N GLY A 236 -17.88 6.20 10.25
CA GLY A 236 -17.56 7.53 10.75
C GLY A 236 -17.17 8.48 9.63
N ILE A 237 -16.24 8.06 8.75
CA ILE A 237 -15.77 8.84 7.59
C ILE A 237 -16.92 9.16 6.64
N SER A 238 -17.73 8.18 6.26
CA SER A 238 -18.87 8.41 5.37
C SER A 238 -19.90 9.36 5.99
N PHE A 239 -20.19 9.23 7.29
CA PHE A 239 -21.06 10.17 8.00
C PHE A 239 -20.46 11.58 8.09
N THR A 240 -19.13 11.68 8.10
CA THR A 240 -18.43 12.98 8.13
C THR A 240 -18.77 13.83 6.91
N MET A 241 -19.03 13.21 5.75
CA MET A 241 -19.43 13.94 4.54
C MET A 241 -20.80 14.63 4.70
N ILE A 242 -21.72 14.00 5.42
CA ILE A 242 -23.03 14.59 5.75
C ILE A 242 -22.83 15.79 6.68
N ILE A 243 -21.99 15.62 7.70
CA ILE A 243 -21.65 16.70 8.65
C ILE A 243 -21.09 17.91 7.89
N VAL A 244 -20.12 17.68 6.99
CA VAL A 244 -19.53 18.75 6.19
C VAL A 244 -20.61 19.47 5.38
N LYS A 245 -21.44 18.73 4.62
CA LYS A 245 -22.51 19.36 3.82
C LYS A 245 -23.48 20.18 4.68
N ALA A 246 -23.93 19.64 5.82
CA ALA A 246 -24.85 20.34 6.72
C ALA A 246 -24.24 21.61 7.34
N VAL A 247 -22.97 21.56 7.73
CA VAL A 247 -22.27 22.74 8.28
C VAL A 247 -22.06 23.80 7.21
N THR A 248 -21.69 23.39 5.99
CA THR A 248 -21.57 24.31 4.83
C THR A 248 -22.92 24.98 4.51
N GLU A 249 -24.04 24.26 4.59
CA GLU A 249 -25.37 24.87 4.40
C GLU A 249 -25.73 25.92 5.46
N TRP A 250 -25.26 25.75 6.71
CA TRP A 250 -25.55 26.68 7.81
C TRP A 250 -24.58 27.86 7.91
N PHE A 251 -23.29 27.62 7.65
CA PHE A 251 -22.22 28.58 7.88
C PHE A 251 -21.51 29.04 6.61
N GLY A 252 -21.97 28.64 5.41
CA GLY A 252 -21.32 28.96 4.14
C GLY A 252 -21.22 30.44 3.80
N GLN A 253 -21.82 31.34 4.61
CA GLN A 253 -21.59 32.79 4.50
C GLN A 253 -20.29 33.26 5.18
N ASN A 254 -19.75 32.48 6.13
CA ASN A 254 -18.53 32.81 6.86
C ASN A 254 -17.59 31.60 6.91
N GLU A 255 -16.63 31.57 5.98
CA GLU A 255 -15.68 30.47 5.80
C GLU A 255 -14.87 30.13 7.07
N ILE A 256 -14.53 31.14 7.89
CA ILE A 256 -13.84 30.94 9.18
C ILE A 256 -14.69 30.09 10.12
N PHE A 257 -15.97 30.46 10.29
CA PHE A 257 -16.88 29.73 11.17
C PHE A 257 -17.16 28.34 10.61
N GLU A 258 -17.34 28.22 9.30
CA GLU A 258 -17.53 26.93 8.63
C GLU A 258 -16.39 25.94 8.96
N LEU A 259 -15.14 26.29 8.63
CA LEU A 259 -13.99 25.40 8.87
C LEU A 259 -13.78 25.12 10.37
N PHE A 260 -14.00 26.11 11.24
CA PHE A 260 -13.88 25.94 12.68
C PHE A 260 -14.88 24.91 13.22
N PHE A 261 -16.16 25.04 12.83
CA PHE A 261 -17.22 24.12 13.25
C PHE A 261 -17.07 22.74 12.62
N ILE A 262 -16.63 22.64 11.36
CA ILE A 262 -16.28 21.35 10.74
C ILE A 262 -15.23 20.64 11.59
N ALA A 263 -14.10 21.29 11.89
CA ALA A 263 -13.03 20.65 12.67
C ALA A 263 -13.49 20.22 14.07
N LEU A 264 -14.25 21.08 14.76
CA LEU A 264 -14.78 20.80 16.10
C LEU A 264 -15.76 19.61 16.09
N ILE A 265 -16.72 19.60 15.16
CA ILE A 265 -17.74 18.56 15.07
C ILE A 265 -17.11 17.24 14.65
N ILE A 266 -16.16 17.23 13.71
CA ILE A 266 -15.43 16.01 13.33
C ILE A 266 -14.73 15.40 14.56
N PHE A 267 -14.00 16.22 15.33
CA PHE A 267 -13.31 15.73 16.51
C PHE A 267 -14.28 15.17 17.56
N ALA A 268 -15.36 15.90 17.84
CA ALA A 268 -16.40 15.49 18.78
C ALA A 268 -17.12 14.20 18.32
N TRP A 269 -17.42 14.09 17.03
CA TRP A 269 -18.09 12.94 16.42
C TRP A 269 -17.26 11.67 16.56
N PHE A 270 -15.98 11.70 16.22
CA PHE A 270 -15.10 10.54 16.37
C PHE A 270 -14.80 10.22 17.84
N ALA A 271 -14.77 11.23 18.73
CA ALA A 271 -14.72 11.00 20.16
C ALA A 271 -15.97 10.29 20.68
N PHE A 272 -17.15 10.64 20.17
CA PHE A 272 -18.40 9.97 20.47
C PHE A 272 -18.42 8.52 19.96
N ILE A 273 -17.94 8.26 18.73
CA ILE A 273 -17.77 6.89 18.20
C ILE A 273 -16.86 6.07 19.13
N THR A 274 -15.72 6.62 19.53
CA THR A 274 -14.81 5.95 20.47
C THR A 274 -15.47 5.70 21.82
N TYR A 275 -16.22 6.66 22.37
CA TYR A 275 -16.98 6.48 23.62
C TYR A 275 -17.99 5.33 23.49
N MET A 276 -18.75 5.28 22.40
CA MET A 276 -19.69 4.19 22.15
C MET A 276 -18.98 2.84 22.01
N LEU A 277 -17.87 2.76 21.28
CA LEU A 277 -17.08 1.53 21.18
C LEU A 277 -16.50 1.08 22.52
N ILE A 278 -16.09 2.00 23.40
CA ILE A 278 -15.64 1.65 24.77
C ILE A 278 -16.82 1.10 25.58
N LYS A 279 -18.00 1.70 25.45
CA LYS A 279 -19.21 1.23 26.15
C LYS A 279 -19.62 -0.19 25.71
N PHE A 280 -19.56 -0.47 24.40
CA PHE A 280 -19.94 -1.78 23.85
C PHE A 280 -18.80 -2.82 23.89
N ILE A 281 -17.53 -2.39 23.83
CA ILE A 281 -16.33 -3.24 23.78
C ILE A 281 -15.27 -2.73 24.80
N PRO A 282 -15.50 -2.86 26.12
CA PRO A 282 -14.71 -2.17 27.15
C PRO A 282 -13.23 -2.55 27.22
N HIS A 283 -12.87 -3.78 26.82
CA HIS A 283 -11.49 -4.28 26.94
C HIS A 283 -10.68 -4.19 25.64
N SER A 284 -11.12 -3.39 24.66
CA SER A 284 -10.44 -3.31 23.37
C SER A 284 -9.30 -2.30 23.35
N ARG A 285 -8.13 -2.76 22.88
CA ARG A 285 -6.95 -1.92 22.64
C ARG A 285 -7.10 -1.03 21.40
N PHE A 286 -8.08 -1.32 20.54
CA PHE A 286 -8.29 -0.66 19.25
C PHE A 286 -9.39 0.41 19.28
N ASN A 287 -10.06 0.61 20.42
CA ASN A 287 -11.09 1.65 20.57
C ASN A 287 -10.55 3.07 20.38
N ALA A 288 -9.24 3.23 20.46
CA ALA A 288 -8.53 4.47 20.23
C ALA A 288 -8.45 4.88 18.75
N ILE A 289 -8.65 3.95 17.81
CA ILE A 289 -8.45 4.20 16.37
C ILE A 289 -9.41 5.28 15.85
N PRO A 290 -10.74 5.24 16.10
CA PRO A 290 -11.63 6.29 15.62
C PRO A 290 -11.26 7.68 16.15
N LEU A 291 -10.98 7.81 17.44
CA LEU A 291 -10.54 9.08 18.01
C LEU A 291 -9.24 9.58 17.37
N ALA A 292 -8.29 8.69 17.07
CA ALA A 292 -7.08 9.08 16.37
C ALA A 292 -7.40 9.59 14.96
N VAL A 293 -8.21 8.86 14.17
CA VAL A 293 -8.62 9.27 12.81
C VAL A 293 -9.31 10.63 12.86
N GLY A 294 -10.27 10.83 13.77
CA GLY A 294 -10.96 12.11 13.94
C GLY A 294 -10.03 13.25 14.35
N ALA A 295 -9.06 12.99 15.22
CA ALA A 295 -8.03 13.97 15.61
C ALA A 295 -7.18 14.43 14.43
N TRP A 296 -6.79 13.50 13.56
CA TRP A 296 -6.01 13.82 12.35
C TRP A 296 -6.83 14.61 11.33
N ILE A 297 -8.07 14.18 11.04
CA ILE A 297 -8.94 14.90 10.10
C ILE A 297 -9.23 16.32 10.63
N ALA A 298 -9.61 16.44 11.91
CA ALA A 298 -9.86 17.75 12.53
C ALA A 298 -8.60 18.62 12.57
N GLY A 299 -7.42 18.03 12.84
CA GLY A 299 -6.15 18.73 12.84
C GLY A 299 -5.79 19.29 11.46
N ILE A 300 -6.06 18.55 10.39
CA ILE A 300 -5.89 19.03 9.01
C ILE A 300 -6.85 20.20 8.73
N VAL A 301 -8.14 20.09 9.06
CA VAL A 301 -9.10 21.18 8.85
C VAL A 301 -8.74 22.43 9.65
N PHE A 302 -8.31 22.27 10.91
CA PHE A 302 -7.80 23.38 11.72
C PHE A 302 -6.52 24.00 11.13
N ALA A 303 -5.64 23.17 10.58
CA ALA A 303 -4.46 23.68 9.88
C ALA A 303 -4.86 24.55 8.69
N THR A 304 -5.83 24.10 7.87
CA THR A 304 -6.35 24.88 6.74
C THR A 304 -6.92 26.23 7.19
N LEU A 305 -7.70 26.25 8.28
CA LEU A 305 -8.22 27.49 8.85
C LEU A 305 -7.10 28.46 9.28
N MET A 306 -6.06 27.95 9.94
CA MET A 306 -4.91 28.76 10.37
C MET A 306 -4.07 29.28 9.20
N LEU A 307 -3.99 28.52 8.11
CA LEU A 307 -3.31 28.95 6.89
C LEU A 307 -4.04 30.12 6.23
N THR A 308 -5.38 30.05 6.14
CA THR A 308 -6.13 30.97 5.26
C THR A 308 -6.42 32.34 5.88
N PHE A 309 -6.80 32.44 7.16
CA PHE A 309 -7.54 33.63 7.63
C PHE A 309 -6.82 34.58 8.58
N TRP A 310 -5.71 34.20 9.25
CA TRP A 310 -5.14 35.02 10.35
C TRP A 310 -3.66 35.40 10.25
N GLY A 311 -2.97 35.14 9.13
CA GLY A 311 -1.62 35.65 8.87
C GLY A 311 -0.65 35.51 10.05
N ASN A 312 0.00 36.62 10.45
CA ASN A 312 0.94 36.64 11.58
C ASN A 312 0.36 36.17 12.93
N PHE A 313 -0.95 36.33 13.15
CA PHE A 313 -1.58 35.81 14.37
C PHE A 313 -1.56 34.28 14.40
N SER A 314 -1.73 33.63 13.24
CA SER A 314 -1.63 32.17 13.11
C SER A 314 -0.23 31.65 13.48
N LEU A 315 0.83 32.40 13.19
CA LEU A 315 2.20 32.03 13.58
C LEU A 315 2.33 31.97 15.10
N LEU A 316 1.88 33.01 15.80
CA LEU A 316 1.93 33.08 17.26
C LEU A 316 1.04 32.00 17.90
N MET A 317 -0.19 31.84 17.40
CA MET A 317 -1.09 30.79 17.85
C MET A 317 -0.55 29.39 17.56
N GLY A 318 0.16 29.21 16.46
CA GLY A 318 0.80 27.95 16.11
C GLY A 318 1.90 27.54 17.09
N LEU A 319 2.74 28.50 17.51
CA LEU A 319 3.72 28.26 18.57
C LEU A 319 3.06 27.89 19.90
N VAL A 320 1.97 28.59 20.27
CA VAL A 320 1.17 28.29 21.46
C VAL A 320 0.59 26.88 21.37
N PHE A 321 0.06 26.48 20.22
CA PHE A 321 -0.53 25.15 20.00
C PHE A 321 0.52 24.03 20.12
N VAL A 322 1.71 24.21 19.54
CA VAL A 322 2.80 23.22 19.66
C VAL A 322 3.30 23.14 21.11
N ALA A 323 3.46 24.27 21.80
CA ALA A 323 3.87 24.30 23.20
C ALA A 323 2.82 23.64 24.12
N LEU A 324 1.54 23.94 23.89
CA LEU A 324 0.43 23.33 24.61
C LEU A 324 0.37 21.82 24.33
N ALA A 325 0.50 21.39 23.07
CA ALA A 325 0.54 19.99 22.71
C ALA A 325 1.68 19.24 23.41
N ALA A 326 2.89 19.82 23.43
CA ALA A 326 4.03 19.26 24.14
C ALA A 326 3.78 19.15 25.66
N TYR A 327 3.19 20.19 26.26
CA TYR A 327 2.79 20.15 27.67
C TYR A 327 1.76 19.05 27.95
N LEU A 328 0.71 18.94 27.14
CA LEU A 328 -0.35 17.94 27.30
C LEU A 328 0.18 16.50 27.18
N LEU A 329 1.13 16.26 26.27
CA LEU A 329 1.80 14.96 26.11
C LEU A 329 2.60 14.54 27.35
N LYS A 330 3.11 15.51 28.14
CA LYS A 330 3.80 15.25 29.43
C LYS A 330 2.84 15.19 30.61
N ALA A 331 1.80 16.02 30.64
CA ALA A 331 1.01 16.28 31.84
C ALA A 331 0.02 15.17 32.21
N LYS A 332 -0.59 14.44 31.24
CA LYS A 332 -1.57 13.37 31.56
C LYS A 332 -1.58 12.22 30.54
N LYS A 333 -1.92 11.01 31.02
CA LYS A 333 -1.98 9.76 30.24
C LYS A 333 -3.36 9.43 29.66
N SER A 334 -4.32 10.35 29.59
CA SER A 334 -5.62 10.02 28.99
C SER A 334 -5.48 9.94 27.47
N LEU A 335 -6.14 8.94 26.87
CA LEU A 335 -6.06 8.68 25.43
C LEU A 335 -6.60 9.86 24.62
N PHE A 336 -7.68 10.47 25.10
CA PHE A 336 -8.28 11.66 24.50
C PHE A 336 -7.32 12.84 24.46
N LEU A 337 -6.70 13.18 25.60
CA LEU A 337 -5.81 14.33 25.68
C LEU A 337 -4.57 14.14 24.80
N ARG A 338 -4.10 12.90 24.65
CA ARG A 338 -3.01 12.56 23.72
C ARG A 338 -3.40 12.81 22.26
N GLN A 339 -4.57 12.35 21.82
CA GLN A 339 -5.01 12.57 20.43
C GLN A 339 -5.34 14.05 20.17
N PHE A 340 -5.93 14.74 21.16
CA PHE A 340 -6.12 16.19 21.11
C PHE A 340 -4.80 16.95 20.99
N ALA A 341 -3.77 16.54 21.74
CA ALA A 341 -2.44 17.12 21.62
C ALA A 341 -1.84 16.92 20.21
N TYR A 342 -2.03 15.75 19.58
CA TYR A 342 -1.59 15.56 18.19
C TYR A 342 -2.35 16.45 17.20
N CYS A 343 -3.67 16.61 17.37
CA CYS A 343 -4.48 17.54 16.57
C CYS A 343 -3.93 18.97 16.65
N LEU A 344 -3.71 19.49 17.88
CA LEU A 344 -3.13 20.81 18.11
C LEU A 344 -1.72 20.95 17.54
N TRP A 345 -0.89 19.91 17.70
CA TRP A 345 0.48 19.93 17.19
C TRP A 345 0.48 20.08 15.68
N VAL A 346 -0.29 19.27 14.96
CA VAL A 346 -0.36 19.31 13.48
C VAL A 346 -0.82 20.67 12.99
N ALA A 347 -1.92 21.19 13.56
CA ALA A 347 -2.45 22.51 13.20
C ALA A 347 -1.42 23.62 13.48
N GLY A 348 -0.81 23.61 14.67
CA GLY A 348 0.16 24.63 15.05
C GLY A 348 1.47 24.55 14.26
N GLN A 349 1.96 23.34 13.98
CA GLN A 349 3.15 23.11 13.17
C GLN A 349 2.97 23.63 11.75
N ILE A 350 1.86 23.29 11.09
CA ILE A 350 1.58 23.75 9.74
C ILE A 350 1.50 25.28 9.71
N ALA A 351 0.82 25.91 10.68
CA ALA A 351 0.75 27.35 10.79
C ALA A 351 2.13 28.00 10.95
N VAL A 352 2.98 27.47 11.84
CA VAL A 352 4.35 27.98 12.05
C VAL A 352 5.19 27.86 10.78
N ILE A 353 5.16 26.69 10.12
CA ILE A 353 5.97 26.42 8.94
C ILE A 353 5.62 27.39 7.80
N PHE A 354 4.34 27.48 7.42
CA PHE A 354 3.92 28.28 6.27
C PHE A 354 4.02 29.78 6.52
N HIS A 355 3.54 30.28 7.67
CA HIS A 355 3.61 31.73 7.94
C HIS A 355 5.05 32.21 8.17
N THR A 356 5.99 31.33 8.57
CA THR A 356 7.42 31.68 8.60
C THR A 356 8.00 31.85 7.21
N VAL A 357 7.55 31.04 6.24
CA VAL A 357 7.94 31.18 4.83
C VAL A 357 7.43 32.49 4.27
N ASP A 358 6.16 32.82 4.54
CA ASP A 358 5.55 34.08 4.11
C ASP A 358 6.26 35.30 4.72
N LEU A 359 6.69 35.20 5.99
CA LEU A 359 7.43 36.28 6.66
C LEU A 359 8.85 36.44 6.11
N MET A 360 9.55 35.34 5.84
CA MET A 360 10.95 35.36 5.39
C MET A 360 11.10 35.48 3.87
N ASN A 361 10.02 35.31 3.10
CA ASN A 361 10.03 35.17 1.64
C ASN A 361 11.07 34.14 1.15
N GLN A 362 11.27 33.07 1.92
CA GLN A 362 12.22 32.00 1.62
C GLN A 362 11.64 30.66 2.05
N ILE A 363 11.79 29.62 1.22
CA ILE A 363 11.25 28.28 1.52
C ILE A 363 12.19 27.41 2.36
N ILE A 364 13.50 27.71 2.36
CA ILE A 364 14.54 26.96 3.08
C ILE A 364 14.21 26.75 4.57
N PRO A 365 13.65 27.73 5.31
CA PRO A 365 13.24 27.55 6.70
C PRO A 365 12.27 26.38 6.94
N ILE A 366 11.46 25.96 5.96
CA ILE A 366 10.55 24.81 6.10
C ILE A 366 11.32 23.56 6.52
N LEU A 367 12.45 23.27 5.85
CA LEU A 367 13.22 22.06 6.11
C LEU A 367 13.80 22.06 7.54
N PHE A 368 14.35 23.20 7.97
CA PHE A 368 14.90 23.35 9.32
C PHE A 368 13.82 23.28 10.40
N LEU A 369 12.69 23.96 10.22
CA LEU A 369 11.56 23.89 11.14
C LEU A 369 11.02 22.47 11.24
N GLN A 370 10.91 21.77 10.11
CA GLN A 370 10.44 20.39 10.08
C GLN A 370 11.41 19.42 10.76
N LEU A 371 12.73 19.62 10.62
CA LEU A 371 13.75 18.89 11.39
C LEU A 371 13.61 19.13 12.90
N VAL A 372 13.38 20.38 13.31
CA VAL A 372 13.13 20.73 14.72
C VAL A 372 11.87 20.03 15.23
N MET A 373 10.78 20.01 14.45
CA MET A 373 9.54 19.33 14.82
C MET A 373 9.72 17.82 14.94
N LEU A 374 10.47 17.19 14.05
CA LEU A 374 10.83 15.76 14.15
C LEU A 374 11.68 15.47 15.39
N ALA A 375 12.68 16.31 15.67
CA ALA A 375 13.52 16.19 16.86
C ALA A 375 12.68 16.34 18.15
N LEU A 376 11.79 17.33 18.20
CA LEU A 376 10.85 17.51 19.31
C LEU A 376 9.94 16.29 19.46
N ALA A 377 9.38 15.76 18.37
CA ALA A 377 8.53 14.56 18.41
C ALA A 377 9.27 13.34 18.96
N TYR A 378 10.57 13.19 18.62
CA TYR A 378 11.44 12.15 19.13
C TYR A 378 11.74 12.33 20.64
N PHE A 379 12.13 13.54 21.06
CA PHE A 379 12.42 13.85 22.47
C PHE A 379 11.20 13.70 23.37
N MET A 380 10.02 14.08 22.86
CA MET A 380 8.75 13.95 23.57
C MET A 380 8.23 12.51 23.61
N ARG A 381 8.95 11.54 23.02
CA ARG A 381 8.60 10.12 22.94
C ARG A 381 7.16 9.92 22.45
N THR A 382 6.82 10.65 21.38
CA THR A 382 5.50 10.55 20.74
C THR A 382 5.26 9.16 20.18
N HIS A 383 3.99 8.83 19.90
CA HIS A 383 3.63 7.54 19.30
C HIS A 383 4.29 7.37 17.92
N TRP A 384 4.72 6.16 17.58
CA TRP A 384 5.44 5.88 16.32
C TRP A 384 4.72 6.42 15.08
N PHE A 385 3.39 6.31 15.00
CA PHE A 385 2.64 6.84 13.84
C PHE A 385 2.83 8.36 13.66
N PHE A 386 2.95 9.11 14.77
CA PHE A 386 3.21 10.54 14.71
C PHE A 386 4.62 10.81 14.16
N VAL A 387 5.63 10.06 14.63
CA VAL A 387 7.00 10.14 14.10
C VAL A 387 7.04 9.79 12.61
N PHE A 388 6.32 8.77 12.17
CA PHE A 388 6.16 8.43 10.75
C PHE A 388 5.66 9.62 9.92
N VAL A 389 4.60 10.30 10.38
CA VAL A 389 4.08 11.50 9.71
C VAL A 389 5.12 12.63 9.70
N GLN A 390 5.90 12.82 10.77
CA GLN A 390 6.95 13.84 10.82
C GLN A 390 8.11 13.54 9.85
N ILE A 391 8.47 12.27 9.66
CA ILE A 391 9.48 11.85 8.68
C ILE A 391 8.97 12.09 7.25
N LEU A 392 7.71 11.77 6.96
CA LEU A 392 7.09 12.09 5.67
C LEU A 392 6.98 13.61 5.44
N GLY A 393 6.63 14.38 6.47
CA GLY A 393 6.62 15.84 6.42
C GLY A 393 8.01 16.40 6.12
N LEU A 394 9.07 15.82 6.69
CA LEU A 394 10.45 16.18 6.38
C LEU A 394 10.81 15.89 4.92
N TYR A 395 10.41 14.71 4.45
CA TYR A 395 10.60 14.36 3.05
C TYR A 395 9.89 15.36 2.12
N ALA A 396 8.61 15.64 2.37
CA ALA A 396 7.80 16.59 1.60
C ALA A 396 8.36 18.03 1.64
N ALA A 397 8.85 18.48 2.80
CA ALA A 397 9.55 19.76 2.94
C ALA A 397 10.79 19.84 2.05
N GLY A 398 11.59 18.77 1.98
CA GLY A 398 12.73 18.67 1.08
C GLY A 398 12.32 18.74 -0.39
N VAL A 399 11.25 18.03 -0.78
CA VAL A 399 10.70 18.10 -2.15
C VAL A 399 10.26 19.52 -2.50
N ALA A 400 9.56 20.21 -1.60
CA ALA A 400 9.14 21.60 -1.79
C ALA A 400 10.36 22.53 -1.97
N CYS A 401 11.41 22.37 -1.15
CA CYS A 401 12.63 23.16 -1.26
C CYS A 401 13.34 22.94 -2.62
N ILE A 402 13.43 21.69 -3.07
CA ILE A 402 14.04 21.36 -4.36
C ILE A 402 13.32 22.10 -5.50
N TRP A 403 11.99 22.09 -5.48
CA TRP A 403 11.19 22.64 -6.57
C TRP A 403 11.18 24.18 -6.61
N ASP A 404 11.25 24.82 -5.45
CA ASP A 404 11.27 26.29 -5.33
C ASP A 404 12.62 26.90 -5.70
N ILE A 405 13.73 26.29 -5.26
CA ILE A 405 15.10 26.76 -5.59
C ILE A 405 15.30 26.85 -7.11
N ASN A 406 14.60 26.00 -7.86
CA ASN A 406 14.70 25.87 -9.30
C ASN A 406 13.45 26.40 -10.04
N ALA A 407 12.62 27.22 -9.39
CA ALA A 407 11.30 27.69 -9.87
C ALA A 407 11.33 28.52 -11.17
N HIS A 408 12.48 29.00 -11.62
CA HIS A 408 12.60 29.57 -12.96
C HIS A 408 12.52 28.45 -14.00
N LEU A 409 11.33 28.29 -14.62
CA LEU A 409 10.96 27.29 -15.63
C LEU A 409 11.87 27.30 -16.89
N SER A 410 13.11 26.85 -16.75
CA SER A 410 13.94 26.41 -17.87
C SER A 410 13.98 24.89 -17.87
N TRP A 411 13.96 24.27 -19.05
CA TRP A 411 14.03 22.81 -19.23
C TRP A 411 15.24 22.16 -18.53
N ARG A 412 16.32 22.92 -18.32
CA ARG A 412 17.54 22.47 -17.62
C ARG A 412 17.30 22.28 -16.11
N ASN A 413 16.47 23.13 -15.51
CA ASN A 413 16.18 23.13 -14.08
C ASN A 413 15.29 21.93 -13.66
N ILE A 414 14.51 21.38 -14.58
CA ILE A 414 13.66 20.21 -14.31
C ILE A 414 14.51 18.94 -14.13
N VAL A 415 15.51 18.71 -14.98
CA VAL A 415 16.46 17.58 -14.82
C VAL A 415 17.18 17.69 -13.48
N GLU A 416 17.66 18.89 -13.14
CA GLU A 416 18.35 19.16 -11.88
C GLU A 416 17.43 18.86 -10.67
N ASN A 417 16.14 19.22 -10.73
CA ASN A 417 15.17 18.86 -9.68
C ASN A 417 15.07 17.36 -9.45
N PHE A 418 15.01 16.56 -10.52
CA PHE A 418 14.94 15.11 -10.38
C PHE A 418 16.26 14.50 -9.90
N VAL A 419 17.41 15.09 -10.25
CA VAL A 419 18.71 14.72 -9.67
C VAL A 419 18.70 14.93 -8.15
N TYR A 420 18.26 16.11 -7.69
CA TYR A 420 18.14 16.41 -6.26
C TYR A 420 17.11 15.52 -5.56
N LEU A 421 15.99 15.20 -6.22
CA LEU A 421 14.98 14.29 -5.70
C LEU A 421 15.54 12.88 -5.53
N ALA A 422 16.31 12.38 -6.51
CA ALA A 422 16.98 11.09 -6.41
C ALA A 422 17.95 11.07 -5.23
N LEU A 423 18.81 12.09 -5.09
CA LEU A 423 19.70 12.22 -3.93
C LEU A 423 18.91 12.24 -2.61
N TRP A 424 17.81 12.98 -2.57
CA TRP A 424 16.95 13.08 -1.39
C TRP A 424 16.32 11.74 -1.01
N ASN A 425 15.85 10.95 -1.97
CA ASN A 425 15.36 9.59 -1.72
C ASN A 425 16.44 8.73 -1.04
N TYR A 426 17.67 8.78 -1.55
CA TYR A 426 18.78 7.99 -1.00
C TYR A 426 19.18 8.42 0.42
N VAL A 427 18.97 9.67 0.83
CA VAL A 427 19.16 10.11 2.23
C VAL A 427 18.28 9.28 3.18
N PHE A 428 17.01 9.05 2.84
CA PHE A 428 16.11 8.24 3.65
C PHE A 428 16.41 6.74 3.54
N TYR A 429 16.80 6.27 2.35
CA TYR A 429 17.18 4.87 2.15
C TYR A 429 18.43 4.49 2.95
N LEU A 430 19.39 5.39 3.13
CA LEU A 430 20.55 5.17 4.00
C LEU A 430 20.14 4.93 5.46
N GLY A 431 19.04 5.54 5.92
CA GLY A 431 18.50 5.30 7.26
C GLY A 431 18.19 3.82 7.52
N ILE A 432 17.78 3.08 6.49
CA ILE A 432 17.47 1.64 6.57
C ILE A 432 18.73 0.84 6.95
N LEU A 433 19.90 1.24 6.45
CA LEU A 433 21.16 0.54 6.73
C LEU A 433 21.56 0.60 8.21
N VAL A 434 21.15 1.67 8.90
CA VAL A 434 21.51 1.99 10.29
C VAL A 434 20.34 1.74 11.27
N ILE A 435 19.31 1.00 10.84
CA ILE A 435 18.05 0.79 11.58
C ILE A 435 18.25 0.32 13.04
N LYS A 436 19.29 -0.47 13.31
CA LYS A 436 19.62 -1.01 14.64
C LYS A 436 19.90 0.07 15.69
N PHE A 437 20.33 1.25 15.27
CA PHE A 437 20.64 2.37 16.16
C PHE A 437 19.41 3.22 16.51
N ILE A 438 18.27 2.99 15.83
CA ILE A 438 17.04 3.74 16.08
C ILE A 438 16.31 3.13 17.27
N GLN A 439 16.17 3.93 18.33
CA GLN A 439 15.46 3.59 19.56
C GLN A 439 14.39 4.66 19.86
N PRO A 440 13.23 4.29 20.41
CA PRO A 440 12.72 2.94 20.65
C PRO A 440 12.49 2.14 19.36
N THR A 441 12.44 0.81 19.47
CA THR A 441 12.20 -0.11 18.33
C THR A 441 10.93 0.22 17.53
N GLU A 442 9.92 0.82 18.17
CA GLU A 442 8.71 1.28 17.48
C GLU A 442 9.00 2.34 16.40
N TYR A 443 10.07 3.13 16.53
CA TYR A 443 10.44 4.15 15.53
C TYR A 443 11.11 3.53 14.30
N GLN A 444 11.62 2.31 14.41
CA GLN A 444 12.07 1.54 13.24
C GLN A 444 10.90 1.32 12.26
N ARG A 445 9.69 1.06 12.78
CA ARG A 445 8.46 0.99 11.96
C ARG A 445 8.20 2.28 11.20
N SER A 446 8.47 3.42 11.84
CA SER A 446 8.21 4.74 11.28
C SER A 446 9.12 5.02 10.10
N LEU A 447 10.42 4.73 10.26
CA LEU A 447 11.40 4.81 9.19
C LEU A 447 11.02 3.89 8.02
N LEU A 448 10.70 2.62 8.29
CA LEU A 448 10.39 1.66 7.22
C LEU A 448 9.11 2.01 6.47
N LEU A 449 8.05 2.46 7.16
CA LEU A 449 6.84 2.97 6.50
C LEU A 449 7.13 4.22 5.69
N SER A 450 7.98 5.12 6.19
CA SER A 450 8.36 6.32 5.43
C SER A 450 9.13 5.95 4.17
N ALA A 451 10.04 4.98 4.22
CA ALA A 451 10.77 4.50 3.06
C ALA A 451 9.81 3.88 2.01
N LEU A 452 8.84 3.08 2.43
CA LEU A 452 7.81 2.55 1.53
C LEU A 452 6.96 3.67 0.91
N GLY A 453 6.60 4.68 1.70
CA GLY A 453 5.90 5.87 1.22
C GLY A 453 6.71 6.68 0.21
N ILE A 454 8.01 6.86 0.45
CA ILE A 454 8.95 7.52 -0.45
C ILE A 454 9.09 6.76 -1.75
N ILE A 455 9.20 5.42 -1.71
CA ILE A 455 9.24 4.60 -2.93
C ILE A 455 7.96 4.82 -3.76
N LEU A 456 6.78 4.77 -3.14
CA LEU A 456 5.51 4.98 -3.84
C LEU A 456 5.37 6.41 -4.37
N PHE A 457 5.80 7.42 -3.61
CA PHE A 457 5.80 8.80 -4.05
C PHE A 457 6.74 9.01 -5.24
N SER A 458 7.99 8.58 -5.11
CA SER A 458 9.03 8.63 -6.13
C SER A 458 8.53 8.00 -7.43
N MET A 459 8.03 6.76 -7.32
CA MET A 459 7.40 6.06 -8.42
C MET A 459 6.29 6.91 -9.04
N GLY A 460 5.24 7.25 -8.27
CA GLY A 460 4.09 8.06 -8.70
C GLY A 460 4.49 9.35 -9.42
N PHE A 461 5.44 10.08 -8.84
CA PHE A 461 5.94 11.34 -9.34
C PHE A 461 6.66 11.19 -10.69
N TYR A 462 7.52 10.17 -10.84
CA TYR A 462 8.16 9.85 -12.11
C TYR A 462 7.15 9.45 -13.19
N THR A 463 6.08 8.75 -12.83
CA THR A 463 5.02 8.36 -13.78
C THR A 463 4.31 9.57 -14.37
N LEU A 464 4.03 10.58 -13.52
CA LEU A 464 3.20 11.73 -13.85
C LEU A 464 4.00 12.83 -14.54
N PHE A 465 5.23 13.07 -14.08
CA PHE A 465 6.01 14.25 -14.47
C PHE A 465 7.35 13.93 -15.11
N GLY A 466 7.80 12.67 -15.07
CA GLY A 466 9.22 12.34 -15.21
C GLY A 466 9.64 11.48 -16.40
N LYS A 467 8.75 10.86 -17.19
CA LYS A 467 9.18 9.87 -18.22
C LYS A 467 10.27 10.37 -19.18
N TYR A 468 10.14 11.57 -19.74
CA TYR A 468 11.13 12.13 -20.68
C TYR A 468 12.40 12.64 -19.99
N GLU A 469 12.28 13.16 -18.77
CA GLU A 469 13.41 13.68 -18.01
C GLU A 469 14.21 12.57 -17.32
N LEU A 470 13.57 11.45 -16.97
CA LEU A 470 14.23 10.22 -16.50
C LEU A 470 15.26 9.73 -17.50
N ALA A 471 14.89 9.69 -18.78
CA ALA A 471 15.79 9.26 -19.85
C ALA A 471 17.07 10.11 -19.91
N LYS A 472 17.02 11.38 -19.49
CA LYS A 472 18.20 12.25 -19.41
C LYS A 472 19.02 12.03 -18.13
N ILE A 473 18.36 11.69 -17.01
CA ILE A 473 19.03 11.38 -15.72
C ILE A 473 19.70 10.01 -15.77
N GLU A 474 19.15 9.06 -16.52
CA GLU A 474 19.77 7.76 -16.79
C GLU A 474 21.17 7.92 -17.40
N HIS A 475 21.43 9.03 -18.10
CA HIS A 475 22.76 9.39 -18.60
C HIS A 475 23.71 9.99 -17.57
N ILE A 476 23.28 10.23 -16.32
CA ILE A 476 24.13 10.63 -15.19
C ILE A 476 24.51 9.37 -14.41
N PRO A 477 25.66 8.73 -14.72
CA PRO A 477 25.95 7.39 -14.26
C PRO A 477 26.09 7.29 -12.73
N ILE A 478 26.49 8.37 -12.05
CA ILE A 478 26.66 8.37 -10.60
C ILE A 478 25.33 8.27 -9.85
N LEU A 479 24.24 8.80 -10.41
CA LEU A 479 22.91 8.76 -9.81
C LEU A 479 22.18 7.46 -10.18
N ALA A 480 22.22 7.11 -11.47
CA ALA A 480 21.52 5.94 -12.00
C ALA A 480 22.16 4.63 -11.53
N PHE A 481 23.50 4.58 -11.41
CA PHE A 481 24.24 3.38 -11.02
C PHE A 481 25.00 3.55 -9.71
N GLY A 482 25.72 4.67 -9.52
CA GLY A 482 26.62 4.86 -8.39
C GLY A 482 25.95 4.76 -7.01
N LEU A 483 24.87 5.52 -6.78
CA LEU A 483 24.11 5.49 -5.52
C LEU A 483 23.51 4.10 -5.21
N PRO A 484 22.77 3.45 -6.14
CA PRO A 484 22.27 2.10 -5.91
C PRO A 484 23.38 1.08 -5.64
N ILE A 485 24.49 1.13 -6.40
CA ILE A 485 25.64 0.23 -6.19
C ILE A 485 26.22 0.44 -4.81
N LEU A 486 26.45 1.70 -4.41
CA LEU A 486 26.97 2.02 -3.08
C LEU A 486 26.04 1.49 -1.98
N TRP A 487 24.73 1.74 -2.11
CA TRP A 487 23.74 1.25 -1.14
C TRP A 487 23.75 -0.28 -1.08
N PHE A 488 23.76 -0.97 -2.22
CA PHE A 488 23.81 -2.43 -2.29
C PHE A 488 25.06 -3.01 -1.63
N VAL A 489 26.24 -2.46 -1.94
CA VAL A 489 27.52 -2.90 -1.36
C VAL A 489 27.51 -2.71 0.16
N LEU A 490 27.05 -1.55 0.64
CA LEU A 490 26.92 -1.28 2.08
C LEU A 490 25.93 -2.24 2.73
N PHE A 491 24.78 -2.50 2.10
CA PHE A 491 23.79 -3.43 2.62
C PHE A 491 24.34 -4.85 2.70
N VAL A 492 25.05 -5.31 1.67
CA VAL A 492 25.67 -6.64 1.66
C VAL A 492 26.70 -6.74 2.78
N PHE A 493 27.62 -5.77 2.88
CA PHE A 493 28.67 -5.76 3.88
C PHE A 493 28.12 -5.71 5.33
N LEU A 494 27.12 -4.84 5.57
CA LEU A 494 26.58 -4.63 6.92
C LEU A 494 25.63 -5.75 7.37
N HIS A 495 24.86 -6.34 6.46
CA HIS A 495 23.72 -7.18 6.83
C HIS A 495 23.76 -8.60 6.25
N ILE A 496 24.28 -8.82 5.04
CA ILE A 496 24.14 -10.10 4.31
C ILE A 496 25.42 -10.95 4.27
N GLN A 497 26.62 -10.35 4.33
CA GLN A 497 27.90 -11.01 3.99
C GLN A 497 28.11 -12.39 4.66
N LYS A 498 27.62 -12.58 5.88
CA LYS A 498 27.78 -13.81 6.68
C LYS A 498 26.62 -14.80 6.57
N GLN A 499 25.61 -14.53 5.74
CA GLN A 499 24.40 -15.36 5.66
C GLN A 499 24.50 -16.47 4.61
N PHE A 500 25.37 -16.34 3.60
CA PHE A 500 25.35 -17.20 2.41
C PHE A 500 26.73 -17.58 1.89
N HIS A 501 26.78 -18.67 1.13
CA HIS A 501 27.93 -19.04 0.32
C HIS A 501 28.17 -18.05 -0.85
N LEU A 502 29.38 -18.07 -1.42
CA LEU A 502 29.81 -17.19 -2.52
C LEU A 502 28.87 -17.26 -3.75
N PHE A 503 28.34 -18.44 -4.06
CA PHE A 503 27.47 -18.64 -5.24
C PHE A 503 26.12 -17.93 -5.11
N ALA A 504 25.50 -17.96 -3.92
CA ALA A 504 24.26 -17.22 -3.67
C ALA A 504 24.50 -15.70 -3.69
N HIS A 505 25.67 -15.24 -3.25
CA HIS A 505 26.08 -13.83 -3.41
C HIS A 505 26.17 -13.44 -4.89
N PHE A 506 26.68 -14.31 -5.77
CA PHE A 506 26.75 -14.05 -7.21
C PHE A 506 25.35 -13.88 -7.82
N ILE A 507 24.41 -14.78 -7.51
CA ILE A 507 23.03 -14.69 -8.01
C ILE A 507 22.32 -13.45 -7.45
N LEU A 508 22.48 -13.15 -6.16
CA LEU A 508 21.93 -11.95 -5.54
C LEU A 508 22.49 -10.67 -6.20
N THR A 509 23.79 -10.67 -6.49
CA THR A 509 24.46 -9.56 -7.19
C THR A 509 23.94 -9.43 -8.61
N ALA A 510 23.75 -10.54 -9.34
CA ALA A 510 23.16 -10.51 -10.68
C ALA A 510 21.73 -9.94 -10.67
N LEU A 511 20.91 -10.33 -9.69
CA LEU A 511 19.57 -9.76 -9.49
C LEU A 511 19.64 -8.25 -9.21
N ALA A 512 20.52 -7.83 -8.29
CA ALA A 512 20.70 -6.42 -7.95
C ALA A 512 21.19 -5.60 -9.16
N VAL A 513 22.21 -6.09 -9.89
CA VAL A 513 22.71 -5.44 -11.11
C VAL A 513 21.60 -5.32 -12.15
N GLY A 514 20.78 -6.35 -12.35
CA GLY A 514 19.62 -6.27 -13.23
C GLY A 514 18.63 -5.19 -12.81
N LEU A 515 18.27 -5.14 -11.53
CA LEU A 515 17.36 -4.11 -10.99
C LEU A 515 17.93 -2.70 -11.11
N ILE A 516 19.24 -2.53 -10.89
CA ILE A 516 19.93 -1.25 -11.05
C ILE A 516 19.95 -0.83 -12.52
N PHE A 517 20.28 -1.75 -13.42
CA PHE A 517 20.36 -1.48 -14.86
C PHE A 517 19.03 -0.97 -15.43
N TYR A 518 17.92 -1.52 -14.97
CA TYR A 518 16.59 -1.08 -15.39
C TYR A 518 16.03 0.08 -14.54
N GLY A 519 16.76 0.59 -13.53
CA GLY A 519 16.29 1.70 -12.69
C GLY A 519 15.25 1.33 -11.62
N TYR A 520 15.07 0.04 -11.32
CA TYR A 520 14.07 -0.47 -10.36
C TYR A 520 14.70 -0.99 -9.06
N PHE A 521 15.77 -0.35 -8.60
CA PHE A 521 16.46 -0.74 -7.37
C PHE A 521 15.57 -0.67 -6.12
N ASP A 522 14.52 0.16 -6.14
CA ASP A 522 13.51 0.23 -5.07
C ASP A 522 12.85 -1.13 -4.77
N ILE A 523 12.77 -2.03 -5.76
CA ILE A 523 12.30 -3.42 -5.55
C ILE A 523 13.21 -4.16 -4.58
N PHE A 524 14.53 -3.98 -4.69
CA PHE A 524 15.51 -4.59 -3.80
C PHE A 524 15.35 -4.07 -2.37
N ILE A 525 15.18 -2.75 -2.21
CA ILE A 525 14.92 -2.12 -0.91
C ILE A 525 13.63 -2.69 -0.31
N CYS A 526 12.56 -2.79 -1.10
CA CYS A 526 11.29 -3.37 -0.65
C CYS A 526 11.45 -4.83 -0.18
N LEU A 527 12.25 -5.65 -0.88
CA LEU A 527 12.57 -7.02 -0.45
C LEU A 527 13.33 -7.06 0.87
N ALA A 528 14.26 -6.14 1.10
CA ALA A 528 14.93 -5.99 2.40
C ALA A 528 13.91 -5.66 3.51
N ILE A 529 12.97 -4.73 3.26
CA ILE A 529 11.92 -4.39 4.24
C ILE A 529 11.02 -5.60 4.55
N ILE A 530 10.67 -6.40 3.54
CA ILE A 530 9.89 -7.65 3.73
C ILE A 530 10.67 -8.64 4.62
N SER A 531 11.96 -8.83 4.38
CA SER A 531 12.82 -9.71 5.20
C SER A 531 12.82 -9.29 6.68
N TRP A 532 12.99 -7.98 6.94
CA TRP A 532 12.92 -7.42 8.29
C TRP A 532 11.54 -7.63 8.94
N ALA A 533 10.47 -7.35 8.20
CA ALA A 533 9.10 -7.46 8.72
C ALA A 533 8.74 -8.90 9.10
N LEU A 534 9.22 -9.88 8.32
CA LEU A 534 9.05 -11.30 8.61
C LEU A 534 9.86 -11.74 9.84
N LYS A 535 11.08 -11.21 10.03
CA LYS A 535 11.89 -11.48 11.24
C LYS A 535 11.19 -11.02 12.51
N ILE A 536 10.74 -9.77 12.51
CA ILE A 536 10.15 -9.12 13.70
C ILE A 536 8.67 -9.49 13.86
N GLN A 537 8.09 -10.18 12.88
CA GLN A 537 6.66 -10.53 12.82
C GLN A 537 5.76 -9.29 12.85
N ASP A 538 6.23 -8.21 12.21
CA ASP A 538 5.51 -6.96 12.15
C ASP A 538 4.45 -7.00 11.05
N LYS A 539 3.21 -7.25 11.44
CA LYS A 539 2.08 -7.37 10.49
C LYS A 539 1.79 -6.08 9.74
N VAL A 540 2.07 -4.91 10.33
CA VAL A 540 1.78 -3.61 9.70
C VAL A 540 2.79 -3.37 8.59
N ILE A 541 4.09 -3.44 8.91
CA ILE A 541 5.16 -3.26 7.90
C ILE A 541 5.05 -4.31 6.82
N TYR A 542 4.81 -5.57 7.19
CA TYR A 542 4.65 -6.65 6.23
C TYR A 542 3.51 -6.39 5.24
N GLY A 543 2.34 -5.98 5.73
CA GLY A 543 1.19 -5.67 4.88
C GLY A 543 1.46 -4.51 3.91
N PHE A 544 2.01 -3.39 4.40
CA PHE A 544 2.36 -2.25 3.56
C PHE A 544 3.49 -2.58 2.57
N ALA A 545 4.48 -3.37 2.98
CA ALA A 545 5.59 -3.77 2.10
C ALA A 545 5.10 -4.68 0.96
N LEU A 546 4.18 -5.62 1.24
CA LEU A 546 3.56 -6.43 0.19
C LEU A 546 2.73 -5.59 -0.78
N ALA A 547 1.92 -4.66 -0.28
CA ALA A 547 1.13 -3.77 -1.13
C ALA A 547 2.04 -2.89 -2.00
N THR A 548 3.10 -2.34 -1.41
CA THR A 548 4.11 -1.53 -2.11
C THR A 548 4.81 -2.36 -3.18
N PHE A 549 5.26 -3.56 -2.85
CA PHE A 549 5.88 -4.49 -3.81
C PHE A 549 4.96 -4.81 -4.98
N ALA A 550 3.68 -5.11 -4.72
CA ALA A 550 2.70 -5.39 -5.77
C ALA A 550 2.44 -4.17 -6.67
N LEU A 551 2.34 -2.96 -6.08
CA LEU A 551 2.15 -1.71 -6.83
C LEU A 551 3.37 -1.38 -7.70
N ILE A 552 4.59 -1.52 -7.16
CA ILE A 552 5.83 -1.28 -7.91
C ILE A 552 5.93 -2.23 -9.08
N LEU A 553 5.69 -3.53 -8.87
CA LEU A 553 5.70 -4.49 -9.97
C LEU A 553 4.61 -4.19 -11.00
N GLY A 554 3.38 -3.90 -10.55
CA GLY A 554 2.28 -3.54 -11.44
C GLY A 554 2.62 -2.34 -12.32
N PHE A 555 3.19 -1.29 -11.72
CA PHE A 555 3.58 -0.10 -12.46
C PHE A 555 4.80 -0.31 -13.35
N LEU A 556 5.84 -0.99 -12.86
CA LEU A 556 7.01 -1.39 -13.64
C LEU A 556 6.54 -1.97 -14.97
N TYR A 557 5.79 -3.07 -14.93
CA TYR A 557 5.43 -3.76 -16.16
C TYR A 557 4.36 -3.04 -16.97
N TYR A 558 3.45 -2.31 -16.32
CA TYR A 558 2.46 -1.50 -17.04
C TYR A 558 3.13 -0.34 -17.80
N SER A 559 4.07 0.36 -17.15
CA SER A 559 4.73 1.56 -17.67
C SER A 559 5.87 1.30 -18.63
N LEU A 560 6.36 0.05 -18.77
CA LEU A 560 7.30 -0.28 -19.83
C LEU A 560 6.67 0.08 -21.18
N ASP A 561 7.26 1.03 -21.91
CA ASP A 561 6.82 1.44 -23.25
C ASP A 561 7.32 0.44 -24.32
N VAL A 562 7.10 -0.83 -24.05
CA VAL A 562 7.50 -1.97 -24.88
C VAL A 562 6.29 -2.84 -25.20
N THR A 563 6.40 -3.68 -26.22
CA THR A 563 5.31 -4.58 -26.62
C THR A 563 4.95 -5.55 -25.48
N PHE A 564 3.68 -5.98 -25.45
CA PHE A 564 3.21 -6.98 -24.49
C PHE A 564 4.07 -8.27 -24.47
N LEU A 565 4.66 -8.64 -25.61
CA LEU A 565 5.59 -9.78 -25.71
C LEU A 565 6.87 -9.56 -24.90
N ILE A 566 7.47 -8.37 -24.99
CA ILE A 566 8.67 -8.01 -24.22
C ILE A 566 8.33 -7.93 -22.72
N LYS A 567 7.15 -7.38 -22.37
CA LYS A 567 6.65 -7.38 -20.99
C LYS A 567 6.52 -8.79 -20.43
N SER A 568 5.92 -9.70 -21.21
CA SER A 568 5.83 -11.12 -20.86
C SER A 568 7.21 -11.74 -20.63
N LEU A 569 8.15 -11.58 -21.58
CA LEU A 569 9.49 -12.14 -21.46
C LEU A 569 10.23 -11.60 -20.22
N SER A 570 10.11 -10.30 -19.96
CA SER A 570 10.69 -9.65 -18.79
C SER A 570 10.13 -10.22 -17.48
N MET A 571 8.80 -10.30 -17.35
CA MET A 571 8.15 -10.92 -16.18
C MET A 571 8.59 -12.37 -15.97
N PHE A 572 8.67 -13.15 -17.05
CA PHE A 572 9.07 -14.55 -17.01
C PHE A 572 10.52 -14.71 -16.50
N LEU A 573 11.45 -13.93 -17.06
CA LEU A 573 12.86 -13.93 -16.65
C LEU A 573 13.03 -13.47 -15.19
N SER A 574 12.30 -12.44 -14.76
CA SER A 574 12.30 -11.99 -13.37
C SER A 574 11.78 -13.07 -12.42
N GLY A 575 10.73 -13.79 -12.81
CA GLY A 575 10.22 -14.92 -12.03
C GLY A 575 11.24 -16.06 -11.92
N LEU A 576 11.91 -16.43 -13.02
CA LEU A 576 12.98 -17.42 -13.02
C LEU A 576 14.17 -17.00 -12.15
N MET A 577 14.59 -15.73 -12.21
CA MET A 577 15.67 -15.21 -11.38
C MET A 577 15.35 -15.30 -9.89
N LEU A 578 14.11 -15.00 -9.48
CA LEU A 578 13.68 -15.18 -8.08
C LEU A 578 13.70 -16.66 -7.66
N LEU A 579 13.25 -17.58 -8.52
CA LEU A 579 13.29 -19.02 -8.22
C LEU A 579 14.74 -19.55 -8.15
N LEU A 580 15.62 -19.12 -9.06
CA LEU A 580 17.05 -19.45 -9.01
C LEU A 580 17.70 -18.92 -7.72
N LEU A 581 17.38 -17.70 -7.32
CA LEU A 581 17.81 -17.15 -6.03
C LEU A 581 17.33 -18.04 -4.89
N THR A 582 16.05 -18.42 -4.84
CA THR A 582 15.54 -19.29 -3.76
C THR A 582 16.25 -20.63 -3.69
N LEU A 583 16.51 -21.26 -4.85
CA LEU A 583 17.22 -22.52 -4.95
C LEU A 583 18.65 -22.39 -4.42
N SER A 584 19.34 -21.30 -4.77
CA SER A 584 20.69 -21.02 -4.27
C SER A 584 20.73 -20.79 -2.75
N LEU A 585 19.74 -20.08 -2.20
CA LEU A 585 19.63 -19.80 -0.77
C LEU A 585 19.33 -21.08 0.04
N MET A 586 18.58 -22.02 -0.54
CA MET A 586 18.28 -23.31 0.09
C MET A 586 19.45 -24.30 0.02
N LEU A 587 20.10 -24.44 -1.14
CA LEU A 587 21.15 -25.44 -1.36
C LEU A 587 22.48 -25.08 -0.69
N PHE A 588 22.82 -23.78 -0.66
CA PHE A 588 24.11 -23.29 -0.17
C PHE A 588 23.97 -22.44 1.09
N LYS A 589 23.09 -22.88 2.00
CA LYS A 589 23.07 -22.35 3.36
C LYS A 589 24.43 -22.63 3.97
N GLN A 590 25.11 -21.59 4.45
CA GLN A 590 26.36 -21.79 5.20
C GLN A 590 26.00 -22.73 6.35
N LYS A 591 26.55 -23.95 6.34
CA LYS A 591 26.48 -24.82 7.53
C LYS A 591 27.10 -23.97 8.64
N GLU A 592 26.29 -23.50 9.58
CA GLU A 592 26.82 -23.18 10.89
C GLU A 592 27.63 -24.41 11.30
N GLU A 593 28.88 -24.19 11.68
CA GLU A 593 29.84 -25.19 12.14
C GLU A 593 29.15 -26.19 13.08
N PHE A 594 28.69 -27.31 12.51
CA PHE A 594 28.60 -28.57 13.22
C PHE A 594 29.95 -29.25 13.01
N ASP A 595 30.99 -28.64 13.58
CA ASP A 595 32.20 -29.37 13.94
C ASP A 595 32.21 -29.46 15.47
N ILE A 596 32.32 -30.71 15.90
CA ILE A 596 32.15 -31.28 17.24
C ILE A 596 33.14 -30.73 18.27
#